data_AF-A0AAU7NTR3-F1
#
_entry.id   AF-A0AAU7NTR3-F1
#
_cell.length_a   1.000
_cell.length_b   1.000
_cell.length_c   1.000
_cell.angle_alpha   90.00
_cell.angle_beta   90.00
_cell.angle_gamma   90.00
#
_symmetry.space_group_name_H-M   'P 1'
#
loop_
_entity.id
_entity.type
_entity.pdbx_description
1 polymer ?
#
loop_
_entity_poly.entity_id
_entity_poly.type
_entity_poly.pdbx_seq_one_letter_code
_entity_poly.pdbx_strand_id
1 'polypeptide(L)'
;MKFLKVIFLAGAMLSSSASFAEQDREADGYDVMLDAVIVRPLSFVGLVTGSALFVGLSPLTAIASIPAPHDAFELLADTIVVKPAKYTFVRPVGDYDYNEGLN
;
A
#
# COMPACT_ATOMS: atom_id res chain seq x y z
N MET A 1 16.97 13.99 18.53
CA MET A 1 15.63 13.51 18.99
C MET A 1 14.48 14.46 18.71
N LYS A 2 14.62 15.80 18.83
CA LYS A 2 13.55 16.76 18.47
C LYS A 2 13.22 16.77 16.96
N PHE A 3 14.24 16.77 16.11
CA PHE A 3 14.07 16.76 14.65
C PHE A 3 13.31 15.54 14.12
N LEU A 4 13.58 14.34 14.66
CA LEU A 4 12.87 13.12 14.26
C LEU A 4 11.37 13.18 14.58
N LYS A 5 11.00 13.78 15.72
CA LYS A 5 9.60 13.99 16.11
C LYS A 5 8.88 15.00 15.20
N VAL A 6 9.59 16.05 14.77
CA VAL A 6 9.06 17.06 13.84
C VAL A 6 8.84 16.46 12.45
N ILE A 7 9.76 15.62 11.97
CA ILE A 7 9.61 14.89 10.70
C ILE A 7 8.43 13.91 10.76
N PHE A 8 8.29 13.17 11.86
CA PHE A 8 7.16 12.24 12.05
C PHE A 8 5.82 12.97 12.13
N LEU A 9 5.76 14.10 12.85
CA LEU A 9 4.54 14.92 12.97
C LEU A 9 4.17 15.58 11.63
N ALA A 10 5.15 16.07 10.88
CA ALA A 10 4.93 16.63 9.54
C ALA A 10 4.46 15.55 8.54
N GLY A 11 5.04 14.34 8.61
CA GLY A 11 4.59 13.20 7.79
C GLY A 11 3.16 12.77 8.08
N ALA A 12 2.74 12.78 9.36
CA ALA A 12 1.36 12.47 9.74
C ALA A 12 0.36 13.51 9.20
N MET A 13 0.73 14.79 9.13
CA MET A 13 -0.12 15.85 8.57
C MET A 13 -0.20 15.83 7.04
N LEU A 14 0.78 15.24 6.36
CA LEU A 14 0.80 15.07 4.89
C LEU A 14 -0.03 13.87 4.39
N SER A 15 -0.58 13.06 5.30
CA SER A 15 -1.45 11.92 4.95
C SER A 15 -2.89 12.32 4.61
N SER A 16 -3.17 13.62 4.42
CA SER A 16 -4.43 14.06 3.82
C SER A 16 -4.53 13.46 2.42
N SER A 17 -5.41 12.47 2.26
CA SER A 17 -5.65 11.75 1.01
C SER A 17 -5.72 12.70 -0.18
N ALA A 18 -4.74 12.63 -1.07
CA ALA A 18 -4.84 13.26 -2.37
C ALA A 18 -5.95 12.52 -3.14
N SER A 19 -7.12 13.15 -3.22
CA SER A 19 -8.18 12.73 -4.12
C SER A 19 -7.73 13.10 -5.53
N PHE A 20 -7.08 12.17 -6.23
CA PHE A 20 -6.82 12.36 -7.65
C PHE A 20 -8.16 12.30 -8.38
N ALA A 21 -8.43 13.31 -9.22
CA ALA A 21 -9.63 13.34 -10.05
C ALA A 21 -9.47 12.30 -11.17
N GLU A 22 -10.38 11.33 -11.18
CA GLU A 22 -10.48 10.23 -12.15
C GLU A 22 -10.77 10.79 -13.54
N GLN A 23 -9.84 10.62 -14.46
CA GLN A 23 -10.05 10.85 -15.87
C GLN A 23 -9.44 9.66 -16.59
N ASP A 24 -10.29 8.77 -17.09
CA ASP A 24 -9.94 7.67 -18.00
C ASP A 24 -9.15 8.23 -19.19
N ARG A 25 -7.82 8.27 -19.03
CA ARG A 25 -6.88 8.74 -20.04
C ARG A 25 -5.86 7.64 -20.25
N GLU A 26 -5.58 7.34 -21.52
CA GLU A 26 -4.52 6.39 -21.87
C GLU A 26 -3.20 6.89 -21.30
N ALA A 27 -2.44 5.99 -20.64
CA ALA A 27 -1.22 6.35 -19.95
C ALA A 27 -0.22 6.99 -20.93
N ASP A 28 0.21 8.21 -20.62
CA ASP A 28 1.18 8.91 -21.44
C ASP A 28 2.63 8.60 -21.02
N GLY A 29 3.61 9.10 -21.78
CA GLY A 29 5.03 8.87 -21.48
C GLY A 29 5.47 9.46 -20.12
N TYR A 30 4.78 10.49 -19.62
CA TYR A 30 5.05 11.05 -18.30
C TYR A 30 4.51 10.13 -17.20
N ASP A 31 3.31 9.57 -17.36
CA ASP A 31 2.73 8.60 -16.43
C ASP A 31 3.63 7.37 -16.28
N VAL A 32 4.16 6.85 -17.39
CA VAL A 32 5.08 5.70 -17.40
C VAL A 32 6.38 6.03 -16.65
N MET A 33 6.96 7.21 -16.88
CA MET A 33 8.19 7.63 -16.22
C MET A 33 7.99 7.86 -14.72
N LEU A 34 6.90 8.52 -14.34
CA LEU A 34 6.55 8.77 -12.95
C LEU A 34 6.27 7.45 -12.21
N ASP A 35 5.57 6.52 -12.84
CA ASP A 35 5.31 5.19 -12.26
C ASP A 35 6.62 4.43 -12.01
N ALA A 36 7.49 4.33 -13.03
CA ALA A 36 8.71 3.56 -12.92
C ALA A 36 9.73 4.13 -11.91
N VAL A 37 9.86 5.47 -11.87
CA VAL A 37 10.92 6.13 -11.08
C VAL A 37 10.48 6.50 -9.67
N ILE A 38 9.19 6.83 -9.48
CA ILE A 38 8.69 7.35 -8.20
C ILE A 38 7.71 6.36 -7.58
N VAL A 39 6.64 6.01 -8.29
CA VAL A 39 5.51 5.31 -7.67
C VAL A 39 5.89 3.87 -7.32
N ARG A 40 6.49 3.09 -8.23
CA ARG A 40 6.89 1.70 -7.95
C ARG A 40 7.91 1.58 -6.82
N PRO A 41 8.98 2.38 -6.74
CA PRO A 41 9.87 2.35 -5.58
C PRO A 41 9.16 2.70 -4.27
N LEU A 42 8.27 3.70 -4.29
CA LEU A 42 7.49 4.09 -3.11
C LEU A 42 6.52 2.98 -2.69
N SER A 43 5.81 2.37 -3.64
CA SER A 43 4.92 1.23 -3.41
C SER A 43 5.69 0.02 -2.87
N PHE A 44 6.91 -0.23 -3.36
CA PHE A 44 7.78 -1.28 -2.83
C PHE A 44 8.17 -1.02 -1.37
N VAL A 45 8.52 0.21 -1.01
CA VAL A 45 8.76 0.58 0.41
C VAL A 45 7.50 0.36 1.24
N GLY A 46 6.32 0.71 0.70
CA GLY A 46 5.03 0.44 1.32
C GLY A 46 4.80 -1.06 1.56
N LEU A 47 5.08 -1.90 0.56
CA LEU A 47 4.98 -3.35 0.65
C LEU A 47 5.90 -3.94 1.71
N VAL A 48 7.17 -3.52 1.75
CA VAL A 48 8.14 -3.97 2.77
C VAL A 48 7.67 -3.57 4.16
N THR A 49 7.16 -2.34 4.30
CA THR A 49 6.62 -1.84 5.58
C THR A 49 5.38 -2.63 6.00
N GLY A 50 4.44 -2.86 5.10
CA GLY A 50 3.24 -3.68 5.34
C GLY A 50 3.59 -5.12 5.71
N SER A 51 4.59 -5.71 5.06
CA SER A 51 5.09 -7.05 5.38
C SER A 51 5.72 -7.10 6.78
N ALA A 52 6.50 -6.09 7.16
CA ALA A 52 7.05 -5.98 8.51
C ALA A 52 5.94 -5.82 9.57
N LEU A 53 4.92 -5.02 9.28
CA LEU A 53 3.74 -4.88 10.15
C LEU A 53 2.97 -6.19 10.28
N PHE A 54 2.79 -6.95 9.20
CA PHE A 54 2.14 -8.26 9.25
C PHE A 54 2.84 -9.21 10.23
N VAL A 55 4.17 -9.29 10.17
CA VAL A 55 4.97 -10.10 11.10
C VAL A 55 4.83 -9.58 12.53
N GLY A 56 4.93 -8.27 12.74
CA GLY A 56 4.82 -7.66 14.07
C GLY A 56 3.44 -7.79 14.71
N LEU A 57 2.38 -7.75 13.90
CA LEU A 57 0.99 -7.89 14.34
C LEU A 57 0.56 -9.35 14.47
N SER A 58 1.34 -10.31 13.95
CA SER A 58 0.98 -11.73 13.96
C SER A 58 0.50 -12.29 15.31
N PRO A 59 1.04 -11.92 16.49
CA PRO A 59 0.51 -12.43 17.76
C PRO A 59 -0.89 -11.90 18.07
N LEU A 60 -1.18 -10.64 17.72
CA LEU A 60 -2.50 -10.04 17.88
C LEU A 60 -3.48 -10.64 16.88
N THR A 61 -3.04 -10.85 15.64
CA THR A 61 -3.83 -11.51 14.60
C THR A 61 -4.20 -12.94 15.00
N ALA A 62 -3.30 -13.66 15.67
CA ALA A 62 -3.61 -14.99 16.21
C ALA A 62 -4.75 -14.97 17.22
N ILE A 63 -4.79 -13.98 18.11
CA ILE A 63 -5.91 -13.79 19.06
C ILE A 63 -7.19 -13.42 18.29
N ALA A 64 -7.09 -12.50 17.33
CA ALA A 64 -8.21 -12.08 16.50
C ALA A 64 -8.76 -13.21 15.59
N SER A 65 -7.98 -14.26 15.37
CA SER A 65 -8.38 -15.46 14.61
C SER A 65 -9.17 -16.47 15.45
N ILE A 66 -9.35 -16.27 16.75
CA ILE A 66 -10.11 -17.18 17.63
C ILE A 66 -11.62 -17.15 17.34
N PRO A 67 -12.28 -16.01 17.12
CA PRO A 67 -13.67 -15.98 16.69
C PRO A 67 -13.82 -16.51 15.25
N ALA A 68 -14.95 -17.16 14.97
CA ALA A 68 -15.34 -17.42 13.58
C ALA A 68 -15.45 -16.07 12.83
N PRO A 69 -15.01 -15.98 11.56
CA PRO A 69 -14.71 -17.08 10.64
C PRO A 69 -13.25 -17.59 10.60
N HIS A 70 -12.38 -17.22 11.56
CA HIS A 70 -10.97 -17.64 11.63
C HIS A 70 -10.10 -17.23 10.43
N ASP A 71 -10.50 -16.18 9.72
CA ASP A 71 -9.85 -15.67 8.51
C ASP A 71 -8.96 -14.45 8.77
N ALA A 72 -8.74 -14.07 10.04
CA ALA A 72 -8.03 -12.84 10.40
C ALA A 72 -6.62 -12.76 9.79
N PHE A 73 -5.91 -13.89 9.67
CA PHE A 73 -4.61 -13.93 8.99
C PHE A 73 -4.71 -13.72 7.49
N GLU A 74 -5.69 -14.35 6.85
CA GLU A 74 -5.91 -14.24 5.41
C GLU A 74 -6.30 -12.81 5.06
N LEU A 75 -7.25 -12.23 5.80
CA LEU A 75 -7.71 -10.86 5.62
C LEU A 75 -6.57 -9.85 5.80
N LEU A 76 -5.77 -10.00 6.86
CA LEU A 76 -4.67 -9.09 7.12
C LEU A 76 -3.58 -9.22 6.05
N ALA A 77 -3.15 -10.45 5.73
CA ALA A 77 -2.15 -10.70 4.71
C ALA A 77 -2.60 -10.18 3.34
N ASP A 78 -3.86 -10.43 2.98
CA ASP A 78 -4.43 -9.96 1.72
C ASP A 78 -4.37 -8.43 1.63
N THR A 79 -4.78 -7.76 2.70
CA THR A 79 -4.88 -6.29 2.75
C THR A 79 -3.52 -5.59 2.73
N ILE A 80 -2.55 -6.02 3.53
CA ILE A 80 -1.28 -5.26 3.71
C ILE A 80 -0.07 -5.88 3.02
N VAL A 81 -0.21 -7.06 2.42
CA VAL A 81 0.86 -7.74 1.69
C VAL A 81 0.44 -8.06 0.25
N VAL A 82 -0.63 -8.82 0.05
CA VAL A 82 -0.99 -9.34 -1.29
C VAL A 82 -1.47 -8.24 -2.22
N LYS A 83 -2.47 -7.45 -1.81
CA LYS A 83 -3.01 -6.33 -2.59
C LYS A 83 -1.92 -5.28 -2.90
N PRO A 84 -1.09 -4.83 -1.94
CA PRO A 84 0.05 -3.96 -2.23
C PRO A 84 1.10 -4.58 -3.16
N ALA A 85 1.36 -5.88 -3.06
CA ALA A 85 2.28 -6.56 -3.97
C ALA A 85 1.75 -6.59 -5.41
N LYS A 86 0.45 -6.89 -5.58
CA LYS A 86 -0.21 -6.81 -6.89
C LYS A 86 -0.16 -5.40 -7.47
N TYR A 87 -0.45 -4.39 -6.65
CA TYR A 87 -0.32 -2.98 -7.07
C TYR A 87 1.12 -2.63 -7.45
N THR A 88 2.13 -3.17 -6.77
CA THR A 88 3.53 -2.83 -7.05
C THR A 88 4.07 -3.52 -8.31
N PHE A 89 3.70 -4.78 -8.55
CA PHE A 89 4.34 -5.62 -9.57
C PHE A 89 3.45 -6.08 -10.71
N VAL A 90 2.14 -6.24 -10.48
CA VAL A 90 1.23 -6.83 -11.46
C VAL A 90 0.51 -5.76 -12.28
N ARG A 91 0.21 -4.59 -11.68
CA ARG A 91 -0.50 -3.54 -12.41
C ARG A 91 0.27 -3.08 -13.66
N PRO A 92 -0.43 -2.76 -14.77
CA PRO A 92 0.16 -2.14 -15.94
C PRO A 92 0.91 -0.86 -15.59
N VAL A 93 2.00 -0.58 -16.30
CA VAL A 93 2.82 0.61 -16.05
C VAL A 93 2.04 1.86 -16.44
N GLY A 94 2.02 2.85 -15.56
CA GLY A 94 1.28 4.11 -15.77
C GLY A 94 -0.23 4.02 -15.50
N ASP A 95 -0.76 2.85 -15.14
CA ASP A 95 -2.16 2.66 -14.75
C ASP A 95 -2.31 2.75 -13.22
N TYR A 96 -2.87 3.86 -12.74
CA TYR A 96 -3.06 4.15 -11.31
C TYR A 96 -4.39 3.65 -10.75
N ASP A 97 -5.36 3.35 -11.63
CA ASP A 97 -6.72 2.96 -11.29
C ASP A 97 -6.96 1.45 -11.50
N TYR A 98 -5.86 0.69 -11.60
CA TYR A 98 -5.90 -0.76 -11.75
C TYR A 98 -6.56 -1.45 -10.53
N ASN A 99 -7.80 -1.90 -10.71
CA ASN A 99 -8.61 -2.57 -9.69
C ASN A 99 -8.67 -4.10 -9.85
N GLU A 100 -8.10 -4.65 -10.93
CA GLU A 100 -8.21 -6.07 -11.21
C GLU A 100 -7.39 -6.93 -10.23
N GLY A 101 -8.08 -7.83 -9.53
CA GLY A 101 -7.47 -8.69 -8.51
C GLY A 101 -7.21 -8.02 -7.15
N LEU A 102 -7.76 -6.82 -6.93
CA LEU A 102 -7.77 -6.09 -5.64
C LEU A 102 -9.13 -6.09 -4.92
N ASN A 103 -10.12 -6.84 -5.44
CA ASN A 103 -11.42 -7.06 -4.79
C ASN A 103 -11.27 -8.04 -3.62
#